data_AF-A0A3P6BJ55-F1
#
_entry.id   AF-A0A3P6BJ55-F1
#
_cell.length_a   1.000
_cell.length_b   1.000
_cell.length_c   1.000
_cell.angle_alpha   90.00
_cell.angle_beta   90.00
_cell.angle_gamma   90.00
#
_symmetry.space_group_name_H-M   'P 1'
#
loop_
_entity.id
_entity.type
_entity.pdbx_description
1 polymer ?
#
loop_
_entity_poly.entity_id
_entity_poly.type
_entity_poly.pdbx_seq_one_letter_code
_entity_poly.pdbx_strand_id
1 'polypeptide(L)'
;MAALHNKKLLQLLVELSRQLSGFQYSFYDFFSSIKHRVIKSKTYTFETGMAACCGTGSVNGTSCSTNNVCAKPEDYLFFDGKQLTQEGNLQVGHLMGSRSGSGWTEQSEGASFPSFEYYGHVS
;
A
#
# COMPACT_ATOMS: atom_id res chain seq x y z
N MET A 1 10.78 -0.36 9.41
CA MET A 1 9.72 -0.21 10.44
C MET A 1 8.37 -0.77 9.97
N ALA A 2 7.84 -0.36 8.82
CA ALA A 2 6.53 -0.80 8.31
C ALA A 2 6.37 -2.34 8.17
N ALA A 3 7.34 -3.04 7.54
CA ALA A 3 7.24 -4.50 7.39
C ALA A 3 7.15 -5.26 8.74
N LEU A 4 7.88 -4.81 9.75
CA LEU A 4 7.83 -5.39 11.10
C LEU A 4 6.49 -5.08 11.79
N HIS A 5 5.97 -3.86 11.62
CA HIS A 5 4.66 -3.49 12.13
C HIS A 5 3.57 -4.38 11.51
N ASN A 6 3.56 -4.56 10.18
CA ASN A 6 2.59 -5.39 9.48
C ASN A 6 2.65 -6.85 9.94
N LYS A 7 3.85 -7.41 10.15
CA LYS A 7 4.02 -8.76 10.69
C LYS A 7 3.38 -8.90 12.07
N LYS A 8 3.66 -7.98 12.99
CA LYS A 8 3.10 -8.01 14.34
C LYS A 8 1.59 -7.78 14.36
N LEU A 9 1.09 -6.88 13.51
CA LEU A 9 -0.34 -6.60 13.37
C LEU A 9 -1.09 -7.85 12.90
N LEU A 10 -0.59 -8.55 11.88
CA LEU A 10 -1.22 -9.77 11.39
C LEU A 10 -1.24 -10.87 12.47
N GLN A 11 -0.14 -11.05 13.21
CA GLN A 11 -0.09 -11.99 14.33
C GLN A 11 -1.15 -11.67 15.40
N LEU A 12 -1.34 -10.39 15.71
CA LEU A 12 -2.35 -9.96 16.67
C LEU A 12 -3.78 -10.19 16.15
N LEU A 13 -4.05 -9.91 14.87
CA LEU A 13 -5.37 -10.14 14.27
C LEU A 13 -5.77 -11.62 14.30
N VAL A 14 -4.80 -12.52 14.01
CA VAL A 14 -5.00 -13.97 14.12
C VAL A 14 -5.32 -14.37 15.56
N GLU A 15 -4.56 -13.89 16.54
CA GLU A 15 -4.81 -14.24 17.94
C GLU A 15 -6.18 -13.72 18.42
N LEU A 16 -6.56 -12.50 18.04
CA LEU A 16 -7.88 -11.94 18.37
C LEU A 16 -9.02 -12.75 17.76
N SER A 17 -8.87 -13.25 16.53
CA SER A 17 -9.86 -14.11 15.89
C SER A 17 -10.08 -15.45 16.61
N ARG A 18 -9.05 -15.94 17.31
CA ARG A 18 -9.13 -17.16 18.13
C ARG A 18 -9.73 -16.91 19.50
N GLN A 19 -9.51 -15.72 20.07
CA GLN A 19 -9.94 -15.37 21.43
C GLN A 19 -11.37 -14.81 21.47
N LEU A 20 -11.80 -14.10 20.43
CA LEU A 20 -13.05 -13.34 20.42
C LEU A 20 -14.05 -13.98 19.46
N SER A 21 -15.05 -14.67 20.01
CA SER A 21 -16.14 -15.23 19.21
C SER A 21 -16.82 -14.15 18.36
N GLY A 22 -16.94 -14.40 17.06
CA GLY A 22 -17.53 -13.47 16.09
C GLY A 22 -16.59 -12.35 15.58
N PHE A 23 -15.33 -12.31 16.03
CA PHE A 23 -14.36 -11.36 15.49
C PHE A 23 -13.96 -11.74 14.07
N GLN A 24 -14.22 -10.82 13.14
CA GLN A 24 -13.84 -10.96 11.73
C GLN A 24 -12.94 -9.81 11.35
N TYR A 25 -11.89 -10.09 10.57
CA TYR A 25 -10.97 -9.08 10.10
C TYR A 25 -10.67 -9.28 8.61
N SER A 26 -10.31 -8.18 7.96
CA SER A 26 -9.64 -8.20 6.67
C SER A 26 -8.32 -7.46 6.82
N PHE A 27 -7.27 -7.96 6.16
CA PHE A 27 -5.97 -7.33 6.15
C PHE A 27 -5.59 -6.98 4.71
N TYR A 28 -5.37 -5.69 4.48
CA TYR A 28 -4.87 -5.18 3.20
C TYR A 28 -3.39 -4.84 3.36
N ASP A 29 -2.52 -5.51 2.58
CA ASP A 29 -1.08 -5.22 2.56
C ASP A 29 -0.79 -3.92 1.80
N PHE A 30 -1.11 -2.80 2.44
CA PHE A 30 -0.92 -1.46 1.93
C PHE A 30 0.56 -1.19 1.60
N PHE A 31 1.48 -1.69 2.43
CA PHE A 31 2.92 -1.47 2.24
C PHE A 31 3.41 -2.05 0.91
N SER A 32 3.11 -3.33 0.65
CA SER A 32 3.50 -3.96 -0.61
C SER A 32 2.75 -3.36 -1.80
N SER A 33 1.46 -3.01 -1.63
CA SER A 33 0.68 -2.38 -2.69
C SER A 33 1.28 -1.04 -3.15
N ILE A 34 1.59 -0.14 -2.22
CA ILE A 34 2.22 1.14 -2.55
C ILE A 34 3.63 0.91 -3.11
N LYS A 35 4.43 0.01 -2.54
CA LYS A 35 5.77 -0.31 -3.06
C LYS A 35 5.71 -0.76 -4.53
N HIS A 36 4.74 -1.59 -4.91
CA HIS A 36 4.55 -1.98 -6.31
C HIS A 36 4.16 -0.81 -7.20
N ARG A 37 3.30 0.09 -6.73
CA ARG A 37 2.91 1.31 -7.48
C ARG A 37 4.07 2.28 -7.65
N VAL A 38 4.97 2.37 -6.67
CA VAL A 38 6.22 3.15 -6.77
C VAL A 38 7.11 2.59 -7.90
N ILE A 39 7.36 1.27 -7.87
CA ILE A 39 8.32 0.60 -8.78
C ILE A 39 7.74 0.44 -10.20
N LYS A 40 6.43 0.20 -10.32
CA LYS A 40 5.72 -0.09 -11.57
C LYS A 40 4.65 0.95 -11.86
N SER A 41 4.94 2.23 -11.61
CA SER A 41 3.98 3.35 -11.71
C SER A 41 3.14 3.33 -12.99
N LYS A 42 3.76 3.12 -14.15
CA LYS A 42 3.09 3.10 -15.45
C LYS A 42 2.07 1.96 -15.60
N THR A 43 2.27 0.83 -14.92
CA THR A 43 1.28 -0.27 -14.88
C THR A 43 0.01 0.14 -14.13
N TYR A 44 0.13 1.11 -13.22
CA TYR A 44 -0.97 1.67 -12.43
C TYR A 44 -1.37 3.07 -12.91
N THR A 45 -1.12 3.37 -14.20
CA THR A 45 -1.48 4.63 -14.88
C THR A 45 -0.84 5.90 -14.32
N PHE A 46 0.19 5.78 -13.48
CA PHE A 46 0.98 6.93 -13.02
C PHE A 46 2.23 7.11 -13.88
N GLU A 47 2.53 8.35 -14.25
CA GLU A 47 3.80 8.71 -14.89
C GLU A 47 4.97 8.49 -13.92
N THR A 48 4.78 8.80 -12.64
CA THR A 48 5.79 8.57 -11.60
C THR A 48 5.19 8.17 -10.27
N GLY A 49 5.83 7.19 -9.64
CA GLY A 49 5.57 6.80 -8.27
C GLY A 49 6.60 7.32 -7.27
N MET A 50 7.65 8.00 -7.74
CA MET A 50 8.77 8.46 -6.91
C MET A 50 8.75 9.96 -6.60
N ALA A 51 8.30 10.77 -7.56
CA ALA A 51 8.11 12.20 -7.34
C ALA A 51 6.67 12.49 -6.89
N ALA A 52 6.48 13.57 -6.13
CA ALA A 52 5.17 14.03 -5.71
C ALA A 52 4.67 15.19 -6.59
N CYS A 53 3.35 15.38 -6.62
CA CYS A 53 2.72 16.47 -7.37
C CYS A 53 3.02 17.85 -6.77
N CYS A 54 3.14 17.96 -5.45
CA CYS A 54 3.27 19.21 -4.73
C CYS A 54 4.49 19.25 -3.83
N GLY A 55 5.34 20.25 -4.05
CA GLY A 55 6.50 20.49 -3.21
C GLY A 55 7.68 21.11 -3.94
N THR A 56 8.87 20.78 -3.45
CA THR A 56 10.16 21.26 -3.93
C THR A 56 11.22 20.15 -3.77
N GLY A 57 12.42 20.39 -4.28
CA GLY A 57 13.54 19.45 -4.23
C GLY A 57 13.49 18.39 -5.33
N SER A 58 14.42 17.42 -5.28
CA SER A 58 14.66 16.44 -6.36
C SER A 58 13.48 15.50 -6.63
N VAL A 59 12.62 15.29 -5.65
CA VAL A 59 11.39 14.47 -5.76
C VAL A 59 10.11 15.27 -5.55
N ASN A 60 10.22 16.60 -5.48
CA ASN A 60 9.07 17.50 -5.36
C ASN A 60 8.15 17.20 -4.16
N GLY A 61 8.70 16.73 -3.04
CA GLY A 61 7.91 16.18 -1.91
C GLY A 61 7.92 17.01 -0.63
N THR A 62 8.68 18.11 -0.58
CA THR A 62 8.81 18.96 0.63
C THR A 62 8.27 20.36 0.39
N SER A 63 7.83 21.04 1.45
CA SER A 63 7.38 22.44 1.39
C SER A 63 6.26 22.68 0.36
N CYS A 64 5.28 21.76 0.33
CA CYS A 64 4.09 21.89 -0.50
C CYS A 64 3.29 23.16 -0.12
N SER A 65 2.86 23.91 -1.13
CA SER A 65 2.13 25.18 -1.05
C SER A 65 1.26 25.35 -2.31
N THR A 66 0.41 26.38 -2.35
CA THR A 66 -0.44 26.65 -3.52
C THR A 66 0.33 26.99 -4.80
N ASN A 67 1.59 27.40 -4.69
CA ASN A 67 2.38 27.89 -5.82
C ASN A 67 3.27 26.81 -6.48
N ASN A 68 3.33 25.60 -5.92
CA ASN A 68 4.20 24.53 -6.37
C ASN A 68 3.46 23.19 -6.48
N VAL A 69 2.22 23.26 -6.97
CA VAL A 69 1.38 22.11 -7.32
C VAL A 69 1.54 21.79 -8.81
N CYS A 70 1.63 20.51 -9.15
CA CYS A 70 1.67 20.05 -10.54
C CYS A 70 0.35 20.31 -11.28
N ALA A 71 0.40 20.35 -12.62
CA ALA A 71 -0.79 20.60 -13.46
C ALA A 71 -1.74 19.39 -13.55
N LYS A 72 -1.24 18.16 -13.36
CA LYS A 72 -1.98 16.90 -13.50
C LYS A 72 -1.75 15.98 -12.31
N PRO A 73 -2.46 16.16 -11.19
CA PRO A 73 -2.29 15.34 -10.00
C PRO A 73 -2.52 13.83 -10.24
N GLU A 74 -3.35 13.46 -11.22
CA GLU A 74 -3.65 12.08 -11.60
C GLU A 74 -2.45 11.30 -12.15
N ASP A 75 -1.43 12.00 -12.70
CA ASP A 75 -0.22 11.37 -13.24
C ASP A 75 0.76 10.94 -12.12
N TYR A 76 0.51 11.34 -10.87
CA TYR A 76 1.39 11.12 -9.73
C TYR A 76 0.73 10.20 -8.70
N LEU A 77 1.51 9.28 -8.13
CA LEU A 77 1.04 8.47 -7.00
C LEU A 77 0.90 9.29 -5.72
N PHE A 78 1.85 10.20 -5.48
CA PHE A 78 1.94 11.01 -4.27
C PHE A 78 1.54 12.46 -4.54
N PHE A 79 0.68 13.01 -3.67
CA PHE A 79 0.33 14.43 -3.71
C PHE A 79 1.46 15.28 -3.13
N ASP A 80 1.96 14.93 -1.95
CA ASP A 80 3.16 15.51 -1.34
C ASP A 80 4.09 14.37 -0.87
N GLY A 81 5.16 14.67 -0.12
CA GLY A 81 6.08 13.64 0.38
C GLY A 81 5.49 12.62 1.38
N LYS A 82 4.18 12.70 1.71
CA LYS A 82 3.52 11.85 2.71
C LYS A 82 2.19 11.26 2.22
N GLN A 83 1.41 12.03 1.46
CA GLN A 83 0.04 11.69 1.10
C GLN A 83 -0.08 11.22 -0.34
N LEU A 84 -1.00 10.29 -0.60
CA LEU A 84 -1.36 9.87 -1.95
C LEU A 84 -2.22 10.94 -2.65
N THR A 85 -2.21 10.93 -3.98
CA THR A 85 -3.17 11.67 -4.78
C THR A 85 -4.57 11.06 -4.68
N GLN A 86 -5.58 11.77 -5.18
CA GLN A 86 -6.94 11.24 -5.27
C GLN A 86 -6.97 9.91 -6.05
N GLU A 87 -6.27 9.84 -7.19
CA GLU A 87 -6.18 8.63 -8.00
C GLU A 87 -5.48 7.49 -7.24
N GLY A 88 -4.37 7.78 -6.54
CA GLY A 88 -3.71 6.82 -5.66
C GLY A 88 -4.67 6.24 -4.59
N ASN A 89 -5.44 7.11 -3.93
CA ASN A 89 -6.43 6.70 -2.93
C ASN A 89 -7.59 5.90 -3.54
N LEU A 90 -8.08 6.27 -4.73
CA LEU A 90 -9.16 5.56 -5.42
C LEU A 90 -8.74 4.13 -5.79
N GLN A 91 -7.56 3.95 -6.37
CA GLN A 91 -7.10 2.62 -6.75
C GLN A 91 -6.85 1.73 -5.53
N VAL A 92 -6.35 2.28 -4.41
CA VAL A 92 -6.20 1.54 -3.15
C VAL A 92 -7.56 1.22 -2.53
N GLY A 93 -8.47 2.19 -2.49
CA GLY A 93 -9.85 2.02 -1.98
C GLY A 93 -10.61 0.93 -2.73
N HIS A 94 -10.49 0.89 -4.05
CA HIS A 94 -11.08 -0.15 -4.88
C HIS A 94 -10.56 -1.55 -4.50
N LEU A 95 -9.26 -1.70 -4.22
CA LEU A 95 -8.68 -2.99 -3.83
C LEU A 95 -9.10 -3.41 -2.40
N MET A 96 -9.24 -2.46 -1.49
CA MET A 96 -9.75 -2.74 -0.14
C MET A 96 -11.22 -3.19 -0.18
N GLY A 97 -12.05 -2.51 -0.99
CA GLY A 97 -13.47 -2.81 -1.12
C GLY A 97 -13.79 -4.06 -1.94
N SER A 98 -13.07 -4.30 -3.04
CA SER A 98 -13.34 -5.45 -3.94
C SER A 98 -13.06 -6.81 -3.29
N ARG A 99 -12.19 -6.85 -2.27
CA ARG A 99 -11.92 -8.06 -1.46
C ARG A 99 -13.11 -8.49 -0.59
N SER A 100 -14.14 -7.67 -0.46
CA SER A 100 -15.37 -8.00 0.28
C SER A 100 -16.45 -8.70 -0.58
N GLY A 101 -16.25 -8.79 -1.91
CA GLY A 101 -17.24 -9.32 -2.86
C GLY A 101 -17.12 -10.80 -3.21
N SER A 102 -15.99 -11.46 -2.89
CA SER A 102 -15.88 -12.92 -2.92
C SER A 102 -16.02 -13.38 -1.48
N GLY A 103 -17.16 -14.02 -1.15
CA GLY A 103 -17.55 -14.39 0.21
C GLY A 103 -16.37 -14.85 1.05
N TRP A 104 -16.24 -14.26 2.24
CA TRP A 104 -15.31 -14.60 3.34
C TRP A 104 -14.44 -15.83 3.03
N THR A 105 -13.39 -15.66 2.22
CA THR A 105 -12.32 -16.63 2.22
C THR A 105 -11.57 -16.37 3.50
N GLU A 106 -12.04 -17.04 4.55
CA GLU A 106 -11.22 -17.55 5.62
C GLU A 106 -9.77 -17.71 5.15
N GLN A 107 -8.86 -16.94 5.75
CA GLN A 107 -7.44 -17.31 5.77
C GLN A 107 -7.19 -18.43 6.80
N SER A 108 -8.20 -19.23 7.17
CA SER A 108 -8.12 -20.26 8.21
C SER A 108 -7.89 -21.69 7.70
N GLU A 109 -7.86 -21.96 6.39
CA GLU A 109 -7.45 -23.29 5.90
C GLU A 109 -6.17 -23.21 5.07
N GLY A 110 -5.11 -23.82 5.60
CA GLY A 110 -3.90 -24.11 4.84
C GLY A 110 -2.82 -23.04 4.95
N ALA A 111 -2.19 -22.99 6.12
CA ALA A 111 -0.78 -22.64 6.18
C ALA A 111 0.00 -23.59 5.25
N SER A 112 0.21 -23.16 4.01
CA SER A 112 1.37 -23.52 3.21
C SER A 112 1.69 -22.33 2.31
N PHE A 113 2.17 -21.26 2.95
CA PHE A 113 2.90 -20.23 2.22
C PHE A 113 4.34 -20.73 2.10
N PRO A 114 4.88 -20.85 0.87
CA PRO A 114 6.26 -21.26 0.70
C PRO A 114 7.13 -20.29 1.50
N SER A 115 8.04 -20.85 2.28
CA SER A 115 9.21 -20.14 2.77
C SER A 115 9.87 -19.48 1.56
N PHE A 116 9.61 -18.17 1.38
CA PHE A 116 10.35 -17.38 0.41
C PHE A 116 11.78 -17.32 0.92
N GLU A 117 12.60 -18.19 0.37
CA GLU A 117 14.04 -18.14 0.46
C GLU A 117 14.51 -16.74 0.09
N TYR A 118 15.32 -16.22 0.98
CA TYR A 118 15.94 -14.92 0.90
C TYR A 118 16.99 -14.95 -0.21
N TYR A 119 16.63 -14.56 -1.44
CA TYR A 119 17.64 -14.21 -2.43
C TYR A 119 18.06 -12.75 -2.22
N GLY A 120 19.26 -12.60 -1.67
CA GLY A 120 19.93 -11.34 -1.42
C GLY A 120 21.41 -11.53 -1.10
N HIS A 121 22.11 -12.27 -1.95
CA HIS A 121 23.54 -12.10 -2.19
C HIS A 121 23.69 -11.40 -3.55
N VAL A 122 24.79 -10.65 -3.72
CA VAL A 122 25.21 -9.79 -4.86
C VAL A 122 24.65 -8.37 -4.71
N SER A 123 25.42 -7.32 -4.37
CA SER A 123 26.89 -7.11 -4.31
C SER A 123 27.21 -6.17 -3.14
#